data_AF-A0AAU5CXI3-F1
#
_entry.id   AF-A0AAU5CXI3-F1
#
_cell.length_a   1.000
_cell.length_b   1.000
_cell.length_c   1.000
_cell.angle_alpha   90.00
_cell.angle_beta   90.00
_cell.angle_gamma   90.00
#
_symmetry.space_group_name_H-M   'P 1'
#
loop_
_entity.id
_entity.type
_entity.pdbx_description
1 polymer ?
#
loop_
_entity_poly.entity_id
_entity_poly.type
_entity_poly.pdbx_seq_one_letter_code
_entity_poly.pdbx_strand_id
1 'polypeptide(L)'
;MSRSVQALAYVRPSALTSAGDGRLLGLETAGGLTPVGPEAHPQFFAGFLTSPQAAARGLLAVADVAAARYYQRTLRASLDPVVTANGDRLRFESFSGCCGVYARLDVLPDGLDGADTGHGTTNVDVNNPLRQALSRLAGHEPLHLRVGPDELAVTTLDGPVVEKKVPLPDRWLRGFAESQVATAGFDLRAELSAAEAVRFVRSLPRSAGTGGPLWVVPAGRTLRPTTRPGAGAVCLPGPERLAAFQRVLRDATGLRVYGPAGHDGAATATAWEVTLPGMRLTLTLSPDSSRGFSGEGGVLEALATDEAAADAELVSVLLAWEPRVDIADLAAQGGLSPERVRAALVRLGTAGRVGYDTAEAAYFHRELPYDTRRAERHNPRLVAARALVADGAVTLRADATATVRSGERTYQVRESAGGVLGCTCQWWADYRGRRGPCKHALAVRTARRAATGRSATDRSTTGSATTSSSPTGLSTIDPATTSWSSTSSSTTGTPATGLPGPADSSGPAPAASPIATTATAVGTRTPGETR
;
A
#
# COMPACT_ATOMS: atom_id res chain seq x y z
N MET A 1 31.90 26.03 -8.06
CA MET A 1 30.61 25.34 -8.29
C MET A 1 30.12 25.66 -9.68
N SER A 2 30.32 24.74 -10.63
CA SER A 2 29.76 24.84 -11.98
C SER A 2 28.28 24.48 -11.92
N ARG A 3 27.40 25.47 -12.17
CA ARG A 3 25.97 25.22 -12.41
C ARG A 3 25.84 24.45 -13.72
N SER A 4 25.50 23.17 -13.63
CA SER A 4 25.06 22.39 -14.80
C SER A 4 23.73 22.97 -15.27
N VAL A 5 23.71 23.56 -16.46
CA VAL A 5 22.47 23.96 -17.14
C VAL A 5 21.85 22.69 -17.70
N GLN A 6 20.78 22.19 -17.09
CA GLN A 6 19.96 21.15 -17.71
C GLN A 6 19.16 21.78 -18.84
N ALA A 7 19.48 21.40 -20.08
CA ALA A 7 18.64 21.72 -21.23
C ALA A 7 17.42 20.80 -21.20
N LEU A 8 16.23 21.37 -21.02
CA LEU A 8 14.95 20.67 -21.06
C LEU A 8 14.36 20.79 -22.47
N ALA A 9 14.12 19.66 -23.13
CA ALA A 9 13.47 19.60 -24.44
C ALA A 9 12.00 19.20 -24.24
N TYR A 10 11.09 20.02 -24.76
CA TYR A 10 9.64 19.80 -24.71
C TYR A 10 9.14 19.43 -26.11
N VAL A 11 8.15 18.52 -26.21
CA VAL A 11 7.60 18.03 -27.49
C VAL A 11 7.00 19.16 -28.33
N ARG A 12 6.47 20.19 -27.67
CA ARG A 12 6.00 21.44 -28.26
C ARG A 12 6.00 22.56 -27.20
N PRO A 13 5.82 23.83 -27.59
CA PRO A 13 5.64 24.90 -26.62
C PRO A 13 4.41 24.65 -25.74
N SER A 14 4.54 24.90 -24.43
CA SER A 14 3.36 25.03 -23.57
C SER A 14 2.49 26.18 -24.07
N ALA A 15 1.18 25.98 -24.15
CA ALA A 15 0.26 26.91 -24.79
C ALA A 15 -0.90 27.26 -23.88
N LEU A 16 -1.24 28.54 -23.83
CA LEU A 16 -2.47 29.04 -23.21
C LEU A 16 -3.48 29.31 -24.34
N THR A 17 -4.51 28.49 -24.44
CA THR A 17 -5.58 28.64 -25.44
C THR A 17 -6.83 29.19 -24.78
N SER A 18 -7.45 30.19 -25.38
CA SER A 18 -8.77 30.68 -24.93
C SER A 18 -9.84 29.81 -25.60
N ALA A 19 -10.72 29.19 -24.81
CA ALA A 19 -11.84 28.39 -25.29
C ALA A 19 -13.10 28.79 -24.52
N GLY A 20 -14.08 29.36 -25.23
CA GLY A 20 -15.25 29.99 -24.61
C GLY A 20 -14.87 31.11 -23.64
N ASP A 21 -15.55 31.16 -22.49
CA ASP A 21 -15.37 32.19 -21.45
C ASP A 21 -14.13 31.94 -20.56
N GLY A 22 -13.27 30.97 -20.92
CA GLY A 22 -12.14 30.53 -20.10
C GLY A 22 -10.81 30.43 -20.85
N ARG A 23 -9.71 30.35 -20.09
CA ARG A 23 -8.36 30.09 -20.59
C ARG A 23 -7.90 28.69 -20.15
N LEU A 24 -7.45 27.89 -21.10
CA LEU A 24 -6.89 26.55 -20.91
C LEU A 24 -5.38 26.59 -21.03
N LEU A 25 -4.66 26.13 -20.00
CA LEU A 25 -3.20 26.02 -20.00
C LEU A 25 -2.77 24.57 -20.29
N GLY A 26 -2.14 24.35 -21.44
CA GLY A 26 -1.44 23.13 -21.81
C GLY A 26 0.04 23.23 -21.44
N LEU A 27 0.50 22.38 -20.53
CA LEU A 27 1.90 22.24 -20.14
C LEU A 27 2.44 20.96 -20.78
N GLU A 28 3.65 21.02 -21.33
CA GLU A 28 4.37 19.87 -21.88
C GLU A 28 5.47 19.44 -20.91
N THR A 29 5.84 18.15 -20.91
CA THR A 29 6.83 17.60 -19.97
C THR A 29 8.18 17.34 -20.65
N ALA A 30 9.24 17.25 -19.85
CA ALA A 30 10.62 17.09 -20.30
C ALA A 30 11.27 15.88 -19.61
N GLY A 31 11.51 14.79 -20.35
CA GLY A 31 12.33 13.64 -19.95
C GLY A 31 11.82 12.74 -18.81
N GLY A 32 12.34 11.50 -18.73
CA GLY A 32 12.19 10.60 -17.57
C GLY A 32 13.19 9.43 -17.60
N LEU A 33 13.37 8.72 -16.48
CA LEU A 33 14.29 7.56 -16.37
C LEU A 33 13.53 6.25 -16.61
N THR A 34 14.06 5.37 -17.46
CA THR A 34 13.57 4.01 -17.71
C THR A 34 14.68 2.99 -17.35
N PRO A 35 14.39 1.67 -17.32
CA PRO A 35 15.42 0.66 -17.12
C PRO A 35 16.57 0.69 -18.13
N VAL A 36 16.38 1.34 -19.30
CA VAL A 36 17.40 1.51 -20.35
C VAL A 36 18.11 2.87 -20.29
N GLY A 37 17.76 3.75 -19.35
CA GLY A 37 18.40 5.05 -19.13
C GLY A 37 17.44 6.25 -19.19
N PRO A 38 17.97 7.48 -19.20
CA PRO A 38 17.16 8.69 -19.38
C PRO A 38 16.62 8.77 -20.81
N GLU A 39 15.30 8.82 -20.94
CA GLU A 39 14.58 8.93 -22.19
C GLU A 39 13.87 10.28 -22.29
N ALA A 40 13.83 10.85 -23.50
CA ALA A 40 13.28 12.19 -23.70
C ALA A 40 11.77 12.28 -23.40
N HIS A 41 11.00 11.20 -23.58
CA HIS A 41 9.55 11.15 -23.33
C HIS A 41 9.09 9.70 -23.07
N PRO A 42 9.39 9.10 -21.91
CA PRO A 42 9.06 7.70 -21.70
C PRO A 42 7.54 7.52 -21.77
N GLN A 43 7.09 6.72 -22.73
CA GLN A 43 5.72 6.24 -22.78
C GLN A 43 5.73 4.84 -22.23
N PHE A 44 4.97 4.62 -21.16
CA PHE A 44 4.88 3.31 -20.53
C PHE A 44 4.04 2.35 -21.36
N PHE A 45 3.11 2.86 -22.17
CA PHE A 45 2.34 2.07 -23.12
C PHE A 45 1.67 2.96 -24.16
N ALA A 46 1.57 2.48 -25.39
CA ALA A 46 0.73 3.03 -26.44
C ALA A 46 0.19 1.90 -27.32
N GLY A 47 -1.12 1.67 -27.29
CA GLY A 47 -1.72 0.56 -28.01
C GLY A 47 -3.23 0.42 -27.79
N PHE A 48 -3.81 -0.57 -28.45
CA PHE A 48 -5.20 -0.96 -28.33
C PHE A 48 -5.39 -2.04 -27.26
N LEU A 49 -6.62 -2.14 -26.77
CA LEU A 49 -7.05 -3.25 -25.92
C LEU A 49 -7.81 -4.28 -26.74
N THR A 50 -7.48 -5.56 -26.57
CA THR A 50 -8.09 -6.66 -27.35
C THR A 50 -9.55 -6.89 -27.01
N SER A 51 -9.98 -6.48 -25.80
CA SER A 51 -11.38 -6.51 -25.34
C SER A 51 -11.83 -5.13 -24.84
N PRO A 52 -12.06 -4.15 -25.74
CA PRO A 52 -12.29 -2.74 -25.41
C PRO A 52 -13.40 -2.52 -24.38
N GLN A 53 -14.56 -3.16 -24.57
CA GLN A 53 -15.71 -2.96 -23.70
C GLN A 53 -15.52 -3.55 -22.29
N ALA A 54 -14.91 -4.73 -22.20
CA ALA A 54 -14.57 -5.34 -20.91
C ALA A 54 -13.54 -4.48 -20.16
N ALA A 55 -12.56 -3.94 -20.87
CA ALA A 55 -11.54 -3.07 -20.30
C ALA A 55 -12.12 -1.74 -19.81
N ALA A 56 -12.97 -1.09 -20.60
CA ALA A 56 -13.65 0.14 -20.19
C ALA A 56 -14.48 -0.07 -18.92
N ARG A 57 -15.23 -1.19 -18.83
CA ARG A 57 -15.99 -1.56 -17.63
C ARG A 57 -15.08 -1.87 -16.43
N GLY A 58 -13.95 -2.51 -16.66
CA GLY A 58 -12.92 -2.77 -15.65
C GLY A 58 -12.33 -1.48 -15.07
N LEU A 59 -11.92 -0.55 -15.94
CA LEU A 59 -11.42 0.77 -15.55
C LEU A 59 -12.46 1.55 -14.75
N LEU A 60 -13.71 1.54 -15.20
CA LEU A 60 -14.83 2.15 -14.47
C LEU A 60 -15.07 1.48 -13.12
N ALA A 61 -14.86 0.17 -12.99
CA ALA A 61 -14.99 -0.54 -11.70
C ALA A 61 -13.89 -0.12 -10.72
N VAL A 62 -12.64 0.02 -11.17
CA VAL A 62 -11.53 0.56 -10.37
C VAL A 62 -11.83 1.99 -9.95
N ALA A 63 -12.32 2.83 -10.86
CA ALA A 63 -12.68 4.21 -10.59
C ALA A 63 -13.89 4.32 -9.63
N ASP A 64 -14.84 3.40 -9.69
CA ASP A 64 -15.98 3.34 -8.76
C ASP A 64 -15.56 2.99 -7.35
N VAL A 65 -14.62 2.05 -7.19
CA VAL A 65 -14.06 1.74 -5.87
C VAL A 65 -13.38 2.97 -5.29
N ALA A 66 -12.61 3.70 -6.10
CA ALA A 66 -11.94 4.92 -5.67
C ALA A 66 -12.92 6.00 -5.16
N ALA A 67 -14.07 6.14 -5.85
CA ALA A 67 -15.15 7.06 -5.46
C ALA A 67 -16.04 6.52 -4.32
N ALA A 68 -15.92 5.24 -3.94
CA ALA A 68 -16.77 4.61 -2.94
C ALA A 68 -16.28 4.87 -1.51
N ARG A 69 -17.22 4.90 -0.57
CA ARG A 69 -16.95 4.92 0.87
C ARG A 69 -17.96 4.01 1.56
N TYR A 70 -17.49 2.86 2.03
CA TYR A 70 -18.34 1.79 2.57
C TYR A 70 -18.68 1.96 4.05
N TYR A 71 -17.90 2.77 4.77
CA TYR A 71 -18.13 3.14 6.16
C TYR A 71 -18.19 4.65 6.31
N GLN A 72 -19.19 5.14 7.05
CA GLN A 72 -19.52 6.57 7.17
C GLN A 72 -19.60 7.25 5.81
N ARG A 73 -20.68 6.98 5.06
CA ARG A 73 -20.90 7.39 3.67
C ARG A 73 -21.06 8.91 3.53
N THR A 74 -19.98 9.66 3.71
CA THR A 74 -19.89 11.09 3.39
C THR A 74 -19.61 11.29 1.90
N LEU A 75 -19.77 12.54 1.42
CA LEU A 75 -19.60 12.88 0.00
C LEU A 75 -18.25 12.44 -0.57
N ARG A 76 -18.28 12.15 -1.88
CA ARG A 76 -17.16 11.63 -2.66
C ARG A 76 -15.94 12.54 -2.54
N ALA A 77 -14.82 11.99 -2.10
CA ALA A 77 -13.53 12.51 -2.54
C ALA A 77 -13.23 11.80 -3.88
N SER A 78 -12.96 12.53 -4.96
CA SER A 78 -12.30 11.90 -6.11
C SER A 78 -10.95 11.43 -5.60
N LEU A 79 -10.68 10.15 -5.77
CA LEU A 79 -9.38 9.57 -5.46
C LEU A 79 -8.98 8.81 -6.71
N ASP A 80 -7.72 8.93 -7.06
CA ASP A 80 -7.31 8.79 -8.43
C ASP A 80 -6.53 7.49 -8.62
N PRO A 81 -6.93 6.62 -9.55
CA PRO A 81 -6.24 5.36 -9.78
C PRO A 81 -4.75 5.54 -10.06
N VAL A 82 -3.95 4.62 -9.51
CA VAL A 82 -2.55 4.41 -9.89
C VAL A 82 -2.53 3.53 -11.12
N VAL A 83 -1.68 3.85 -12.09
CA VAL A 83 -1.40 3.02 -13.27
C VAL A 83 0.06 2.60 -13.23
N THR A 84 0.33 1.30 -13.25
CA THR A 84 1.69 0.75 -13.30
C THR A 84 1.84 -0.09 -14.58
N ALA A 85 2.91 0.17 -15.33
CA ALA A 85 3.36 -0.67 -16.43
C ALA A 85 4.59 -1.48 -16.00
N ASN A 86 4.59 -2.78 -16.29
CA ASN A 86 5.61 -3.72 -15.84
C ASN A 86 6.25 -4.52 -16.97
N GLY A 87 6.42 -3.93 -18.15
CA GLY A 87 7.03 -4.62 -19.29
C GLY A 87 6.09 -5.52 -20.08
N ASP A 88 5.21 -6.26 -19.39
CA ASP A 88 4.30 -7.24 -20.01
C ASP A 88 2.82 -6.91 -19.84
N ARG A 89 2.48 -5.96 -18.95
CA ARG A 89 1.10 -5.67 -18.57
C ARG A 89 0.91 -4.29 -17.99
N LEU A 90 -0.35 -3.86 -17.96
CA LEU A 90 -0.80 -2.66 -17.25
C LEU A 90 -1.61 -3.04 -16.01
N ARG A 91 -1.40 -2.30 -14.91
CA ARG A 91 -2.11 -2.48 -13.64
C ARG A 91 -2.77 -1.18 -13.22
N PHE A 92 -4.08 -1.18 -13.06
CA PHE A 92 -4.85 -0.05 -12.57
C PHE A 92 -5.30 -0.33 -11.14
N GLU A 93 -4.79 0.42 -10.19
CA GLU A 93 -4.98 0.19 -8.75
C GLU A 93 -5.74 1.36 -8.11
N SER A 94 -6.67 1.07 -7.20
CA SER A 94 -7.34 2.10 -6.39
C SER A 94 -7.76 1.61 -5.02
N PHE A 95 -8.01 2.53 -4.09
CA PHE A 95 -8.61 2.23 -2.79
C PHE A 95 -9.89 3.01 -2.58
N SER A 96 -10.86 2.41 -1.90
CA SER A 96 -12.01 3.17 -1.43
C SER A 96 -11.62 4.28 -0.45
N GLY A 97 -12.49 5.27 -0.30
CA GLY A 97 -12.25 6.44 0.57
C GLY A 97 -12.17 6.12 2.07
N CYS A 98 -12.60 4.92 2.49
CA CYS A 98 -12.35 4.38 3.84
C CYS A 98 -11.16 3.40 3.89
N CYS A 99 -10.45 3.20 2.77
CA CYS A 99 -9.38 2.21 2.59
C CYS A 99 -9.78 0.78 2.94
N GLY A 100 -11.08 0.45 2.92
CA GLY A 100 -11.55 -0.90 3.19
C GLY A 100 -11.46 -1.80 1.96
N VAL A 101 -11.60 -1.25 0.76
CA VAL A 101 -11.57 -2.04 -0.49
C VAL A 101 -10.40 -1.57 -1.32
N TYR A 102 -9.58 -2.52 -1.74
CA TYR A 102 -8.52 -2.33 -2.71
C TYR A 102 -8.97 -2.96 -4.03
N ALA A 103 -8.92 -2.22 -5.13
CA ALA A 103 -9.21 -2.72 -6.46
C ALA A 103 -7.95 -2.73 -7.31
N ARG A 104 -7.77 -3.79 -8.10
CA ARG A 104 -6.74 -3.87 -9.14
C ARG A 104 -7.33 -4.48 -10.41
N LEU A 105 -7.18 -3.79 -11.53
CA LEU A 105 -7.37 -4.36 -12.86
C LEU A 105 -5.99 -4.63 -13.46
N ASP A 106 -5.65 -5.88 -13.69
CA ASP A 106 -4.49 -6.28 -14.50
C ASP A 106 -4.95 -6.50 -15.96
N VAL A 107 -4.38 -5.77 -16.90
CA VAL A 107 -4.51 -6.00 -18.35
C VAL A 107 -3.27 -6.76 -18.81
N LEU A 108 -3.42 -8.07 -18.95
CA LEU A 108 -2.36 -9.05 -19.21
C LEU A 108 -1.84 -8.94 -20.66
N PRO A 109 -0.75 -9.63 -21.04
CA PRO A 109 -0.22 -9.59 -22.40
C PRO A 109 -1.29 -9.80 -23.48
N ASP A 110 -2.14 -10.83 -23.34
CA ASP A 110 -3.24 -11.13 -24.28
C ASP A 110 -4.35 -10.05 -24.32
N GLY A 111 -4.36 -9.13 -23.35
CA GLY A 111 -5.26 -7.99 -23.26
C GLY A 111 -4.77 -6.76 -24.01
N LEU A 112 -3.51 -6.75 -24.44
CA LEU A 112 -2.81 -5.61 -25.04
C LEU A 112 -2.49 -5.92 -26.51
N ASP A 113 -2.78 -4.98 -27.40
CA ASP A 113 -2.48 -5.06 -28.83
C ASP A 113 -1.86 -3.74 -29.28
N GLY A 114 -0.52 -3.68 -29.36
CA GLY A 114 0.22 -2.46 -29.61
C GLY A 114 1.72 -2.63 -29.39
N ALA A 115 2.44 -1.51 -29.22
CA ALA A 115 3.87 -1.54 -28.95
C ALA A 115 4.21 -2.27 -27.63
N ASP A 116 5.50 -2.59 -27.44
CA ASP A 116 6.01 -3.17 -26.19
C ASP A 116 5.58 -2.31 -24.99
N THR A 117 5.11 -2.97 -23.93
CA THR A 117 4.78 -2.27 -22.69
C THR A 117 6.10 -1.87 -22.01
N GLY A 118 6.24 -0.60 -21.70
CA GLY A 118 7.37 -0.06 -20.96
C GLY A 118 7.25 -0.27 -19.46
N HIS A 119 8.03 0.50 -18.70
CA HIS A 119 8.07 0.41 -17.25
C HIS A 119 7.82 1.78 -16.64
N GLY A 120 6.95 1.84 -15.63
CA GLY A 120 6.71 3.08 -14.91
C GLY A 120 5.41 3.08 -14.13
N THR A 121 5.23 4.11 -13.31
CA THR A 121 4.01 4.33 -12.54
C THR A 121 3.56 5.77 -12.66
N THR A 122 2.28 5.97 -12.91
CA THR A 122 1.61 7.27 -12.87
C THR A 122 0.33 7.15 -12.05
N ASN A 123 -0.35 8.26 -11.82
CA ASN A 123 -1.63 8.26 -11.13
C ASN A 123 -2.49 9.39 -11.68
N VAL A 124 -3.72 9.08 -12.06
CA VAL A 124 -4.54 9.93 -12.93
C VAL A 124 -5.98 9.95 -12.45
N ASP A 125 -6.64 11.11 -12.50
CA ASP A 125 -8.05 11.23 -12.13
C ASP A 125 -8.94 10.64 -13.21
N VAL A 126 -9.77 9.66 -12.87
CA VAL A 126 -10.82 9.17 -13.76
C VAL A 126 -12.05 10.07 -13.58
N ASN A 127 -11.94 11.26 -14.16
CA ASN A 127 -12.92 12.33 -14.06
C ASN A 127 -14.23 12.01 -14.82
N ASN A 128 -15.20 12.92 -14.77
CA ASN A 128 -16.48 12.73 -15.47
C ASN A 128 -16.35 12.59 -17.00
N PRO A 129 -15.62 13.47 -17.72
CA PRO A 129 -15.34 13.28 -19.15
C PRO A 129 -14.81 11.88 -19.50
N LEU A 130 -13.77 11.40 -18.82
CA LEU A 130 -13.22 10.07 -19.07
C LEU A 130 -14.23 8.97 -18.75
N ARG A 131 -14.96 9.07 -17.62
CA ARG A 131 -16.02 8.12 -17.28
C ARG A 131 -17.08 8.03 -18.36
N GLN A 132 -17.48 9.17 -18.91
CA GLN A 132 -18.48 9.23 -19.98
C GLN A 132 -17.97 8.60 -21.27
N ALA A 133 -16.72 8.91 -21.68
CA ALA A 133 -16.10 8.29 -22.85
C ALA A 133 -16.03 6.76 -22.74
N LEU A 134 -15.58 6.24 -21.58
CA LEU A 134 -15.54 4.81 -21.31
C LEU A 134 -16.94 4.16 -21.25
N SER A 135 -17.94 4.87 -20.72
CA SER A 135 -19.30 4.33 -20.57
C SER A 135 -20.06 4.26 -21.90
N ARG A 136 -19.72 5.09 -22.87
CA ARG A 136 -20.35 5.11 -24.21
C ARG A 136 -19.83 4.03 -25.15
N LEU A 137 -18.68 3.44 -24.84
CA LEU A 137 -18.02 2.46 -25.71
C LEU A 137 -18.94 1.26 -26.02
N ALA A 138 -19.29 1.10 -27.30
CA ALA A 138 -20.24 0.11 -27.76
C ALA A 138 -19.56 -1.02 -28.55
N GLY A 139 -20.09 -2.24 -28.40
CA GLY A 139 -19.69 -3.40 -29.20
C GLY A 139 -18.18 -3.63 -29.28
N HIS A 140 -17.65 -3.54 -30.51
CA HIS A 140 -16.25 -3.76 -30.87
C HIS A 140 -15.51 -2.47 -31.21
N GLU A 141 -16.00 -1.31 -30.74
CA GLU A 141 -15.29 -0.04 -30.93
C GLU A 141 -13.87 -0.13 -30.36
N PRO A 142 -12.85 0.32 -31.12
CA PRO A 142 -11.48 0.27 -30.65
C PRO A 142 -11.29 1.22 -29.46
N LEU A 143 -10.50 0.78 -28.50
CA LEU A 143 -10.08 1.57 -27.35
C LEU A 143 -8.56 1.63 -27.34
N HIS A 144 -8.02 2.79 -27.69
CA HIS A 144 -6.59 3.04 -27.64
C HIS A 144 -6.23 3.73 -26.32
N LEU A 145 -5.21 3.19 -25.64
CA LEU A 145 -4.65 3.76 -24.42
C LEU A 145 -3.23 4.26 -24.69
N ARG A 146 -2.91 5.41 -24.10
CA ARG A 146 -1.53 5.89 -23.94
C ARG A 146 -1.27 6.20 -22.48
N VAL A 147 -0.21 5.63 -21.93
CA VAL A 147 0.20 5.84 -20.53
C VAL A 147 1.58 6.45 -20.52
N GLY A 148 1.73 7.57 -19.82
CA GLY A 148 3.02 8.24 -19.59
C GLY A 148 3.23 8.63 -18.13
N PRO A 149 4.38 9.22 -17.80
CA PRO A 149 4.73 9.63 -16.43
C PRO A 149 3.76 10.66 -15.82
N ASP A 150 3.14 11.47 -16.67
CA ASP A 150 2.34 12.63 -16.28
C ASP A 150 0.90 12.61 -16.83
N GLU A 151 0.55 11.61 -17.63
CA GLU A 151 -0.78 11.51 -18.23
C GLU A 151 -1.24 10.08 -18.56
N LEU A 152 -2.56 9.93 -18.65
CA LEU A 152 -3.26 8.82 -19.28
C LEU A 152 -4.16 9.40 -20.37
N ALA A 153 -3.99 8.96 -21.61
CA ALA A 153 -4.92 9.28 -22.69
C ALA A 153 -5.73 8.06 -23.09
N VAL A 154 -7.03 8.25 -23.24
CA VAL A 154 -7.98 7.27 -23.76
C VAL A 154 -8.56 7.83 -25.05
N THR A 155 -8.39 7.11 -26.16
CA THR A 155 -8.92 7.51 -27.46
C THR A 155 -9.97 6.50 -27.90
N THR A 156 -11.18 7.00 -28.15
CA THR A 156 -12.27 6.26 -28.78
C THR A 156 -12.59 6.90 -30.14
N LEU A 157 -13.62 6.41 -30.83
CA LEU A 157 -14.09 7.04 -32.08
C LEU A 157 -14.64 8.47 -31.85
N ASP A 158 -15.07 8.80 -30.63
CA ASP A 158 -15.51 10.15 -30.24
C ASP A 158 -14.33 11.13 -30.05
N GLY A 159 -13.10 10.62 -30.07
CA GLY A 159 -11.86 11.40 -29.89
C GLY A 159 -11.09 11.08 -28.61
N PRO A 160 -9.96 11.77 -28.38
CA PRO A 160 -9.12 11.57 -27.22
C PRO A 160 -9.61 12.31 -25.97
N VAL A 161 -9.55 11.66 -24.82
CA VAL A 161 -9.66 12.24 -23.48
C VAL A 161 -8.33 12.04 -22.77
N VAL A 162 -7.73 13.13 -22.28
CA VAL A 162 -6.41 13.12 -21.62
C VAL A 162 -6.56 13.53 -20.17
N GLU A 163 -6.14 12.64 -19.28
CA GLU A 163 -6.11 12.86 -17.84
C GLU A 163 -4.70 13.11 -17.37
N LYS A 164 -4.53 14.17 -16.57
CA LYS A 164 -3.23 14.55 -16.03
C LYS A 164 -2.95 13.86 -14.71
N LYS A 165 -1.67 13.81 -14.37
CA LYS A 165 -1.22 13.35 -13.06
C LYS A 165 -1.73 14.24 -11.94
N VAL A 166 -2.11 13.60 -10.84
CA VAL A 166 -2.74 14.22 -9.67
C VAL A 166 -1.96 13.87 -8.40
N PRO A 167 -2.25 14.42 -7.21
CA PRO A 167 -1.61 13.96 -5.97
C PRO A 167 -2.32 12.72 -5.41
N LEU A 168 -1.56 11.71 -4.95
CA LEU A 168 -2.13 10.54 -4.31
C LEU A 168 -2.40 10.75 -2.80
N PRO A 169 -3.52 10.26 -2.24
CA PRO A 169 -3.82 10.41 -0.81
C PRO A 169 -2.87 9.62 0.11
N ASP A 170 -2.32 10.26 1.14
CA ASP A 170 -1.42 9.62 2.13
C ASP A 170 -1.95 8.31 2.73
N ARG A 171 -3.27 8.21 2.94
CA ARG A 171 -3.90 7.00 3.51
C ARG A 171 -3.79 5.79 2.59
N TRP A 172 -3.75 5.99 1.27
CA TRP A 172 -3.60 4.90 0.30
C TRP A 172 -2.23 4.26 0.38
N LEU A 173 -1.17 5.02 0.62
CA LEU A 173 0.18 4.46 0.76
C LEU A 173 0.24 3.38 1.85
N ARG A 174 -0.30 3.69 3.04
CA ARG A 174 -0.43 2.68 4.11
C ARG A 174 -1.36 1.55 3.69
N GLY A 175 -2.45 1.87 3.01
CA GLY A 175 -3.37 0.87 2.46
C GLY A 175 -2.68 -0.16 1.58
N PHE A 176 -1.89 0.28 0.60
CA PHE A 176 -1.13 -0.57 -0.32
C PHE A 176 -0.17 -1.50 0.41
N ALA A 177 0.57 -0.96 1.37
CA ALA A 177 1.52 -1.75 2.13
C ALA A 177 0.84 -2.79 3.03
N GLU A 178 -0.31 -2.46 3.58
CA GLU A 178 -1.07 -3.36 4.46
C GLU A 178 -1.85 -4.41 3.67
N SER A 179 -2.39 -4.06 2.51
CA SER A 179 -3.07 -5.02 1.63
C SER A 179 -2.10 -6.08 1.12
N GLN A 180 -0.88 -5.70 0.75
CA GLN A 180 0.15 -6.66 0.31
C GLN A 180 0.50 -7.66 1.42
N VAL A 181 0.60 -7.21 2.68
CA VAL A 181 0.95 -8.07 3.82
C VAL A 181 -0.19 -9.04 4.08
N ALA A 182 -1.44 -8.57 3.97
CA ALA A 182 -2.61 -9.42 4.09
C ALA A 182 -2.65 -10.48 2.98
N THR A 183 -2.48 -10.09 1.72
CA THR A 183 -2.63 -11.00 0.57
C THR A 183 -1.45 -11.95 0.37
N ALA A 184 -0.26 -11.63 0.87
CA ALA A 184 0.91 -12.52 0.80
C ALA A 184 0.72 -13.87 1.50
N GLY A 185 -0.22 -13.96 2.45
CA GLY A 185 -0.58 -15.20 3.15
C GLY A 185 -1.87 -15.86 2.66
N PHE A 186 -2.39 -15.49 1.49
CA PHE A 186 -3.63 -16.04 0.95
C PHE A 186 -3.38 -17.25 0.04
N ASP A 187 -4.31 -18.20 0.10
CA ASP A 187 -4.43 -19.32 -0.82
C ASP A 187 -5.70 -19.19 -1.66
N LEU A 188 -5.73 -19.83 -2.83
CA LEU A 188 -6.95 -20.03 -3.60
C LEU A 188 -7.91 -20.96 -2.82
N ARG A 189 -9.13 -20.48 -2.58
CA ARG A 189 -10.15 -21.17 -1.78
C ARG A 189 -11.30 -21.73 -2.59
N ALA A 190 -11.62 -21.07 -3.69
CA ALA A 190 -12.70 -21.48 -4.58
C ALA A 190 -12.48 -20.90 -5.97
N GLU A 191 -12.96 -21.64 -6.97
CA GLU A 191 -13.06 -21.18 -8.35
C GLU A 191 -14.46 -21.53 -8.90
N LEU A 192 -15.04 -20.57 -9.62
CA LEU A 192 -16.39 -20.64 -10.17
C LEU A 192 -16.32 -20.36 -11.67
N SER A 193 -17.14 -21.08 -12.44
CA SER A 193 -17.34 -20.75 -13.86
C SER A 193 -18.04 -19.40 -14.02
N ALA A 194 -17.98 -18.82 -15.23
CA ALA A 194 -18.71 -17.60 -15.57
C ALA A 194 -20.17 -17.57 -15.09
N ALA A 195 -20.93 -18.64 -15.38
CA ALA A 195 -22.35 -18.71 -15.02
C ALA A 195 -22.57 -18.70 -13.50
N GLU A 196 -21.75 -19.44 -12.75
CA GLU A 196 -21.82 -19.48 -11.29
C GLU A 196 -21.33 -18.18 -10.66
N ALA A 197 -20.30 -17.54 -11.22
CA ALA A 197 -19.81 -16.23 -10.81
C ALA A 197 -20.91 -15.18 -10.92
N VAL A 198 -21.59 -15.10 -12.07
CA VAL A 198 -22.70 -14.16 -12.30
C VAL A 198 -23.84 -14.42 -11.32
N ARG A 199 -24.23 -15.69 -11.13
CA ARG A 199 -25.31 -16.05 -10.19
C ARG A 199 -24.94 -15.66 -8.76
N PHE A 200 -23.74 -16.02 -8.32
CA PHE A 200 -23.25 -15.74 -6.97
C PHE A 200 -23.23 -14.24 -6.70
N VAL A 201 -22.54 -13.46 -7.54
CA VAL A 201 -22.39 -12.01 -7.34
C VAL A 201 -23.75 -11.29 -7.40
N ARG A 202 -24.68 -11.73 -8.25
CA ARG A 202 -26.05 -11.17 -8.27
C ARG A 202 -26.90 -11.54 -7.05
N SER A 203 -26.60 -12.66 -6.39
CA SER A 203 -27.32 -13.10 -5.19
C SER A 203 -26.88 -12.38 -3.91
N LEU A 204 -25.74 -11.68 -3.93
CA LEU A 204 -25.21 -11.00 -2.77
C LEU A 204 -26.10 -9.82 -2.33
N PRO A 205 -26.23 -9.59 -1.01
CA PRO A 205 -26.87 -8.39 -0.47
C PRO A 205 -26.22 -7.11 -1.00
N ARG A 206 -27.04 -6.13 -1.38
CA ARG A 206 -26.59 -4.86 -1.97
C ARG A 206 -26.47 -3.70 -0.97
N SER A 207 -26.96 -3.90 0.23
CA SER A 207 -26.93 -2.91 1.31
C SER A 207 -26.13 -3.48 2.46
N ALA A 208 -25.33 -2.61 3.10
CA ALA A 208 -24.67 -2.96 4.35
C ALA A 208 -25.71 -3.45 5.37
N GLY A 209 -25.56 -4.71 5.78
CA GLY A 209 -26.37 -5.27 6.86
C GLY A 209 -25.93 -4.73 8.22
N THR A 210 -26.79 -4.88 9.23
CA THR A 210 -26.47 -4.57 10.64
C THR A 210 -25.75 -5.72 11.36
N GLY A 211 -25.56 -6.86 10.69
CA GLY A 211 -24.93 -8.05 11.25
C GLY A 211 -23.42 -8.14 11.01
N GLY A 212 -22.77 -9.13 11.63
CA GLY A 212 -21.35 -9.46 11.41
C GLY A 212 -21.06 -9.96 9.98
N PRO A 213 -19.81 -10.37 9.70
CA PRO A 213 -19.43 -10.79 8.36
C PRO A 213 -20.26 -12.00 7.89
N LEU A 214 -20.56 -12.05 6.60
CA LEU A 214 -21.00 -13.30 5.98
C LEU A 214 -19.79 -14.21 5.78
N TRP A 215 -20.09 -15.48 5.60
CA TRP A 215 -19.14 -16.52 5.26
C TRP A 215 -19.62 -17.20 3.99
N VAL A 216 -18.71 -17.71 3.17
CA VAL A 216 -19.06 -18.53 2.01
C VAL A 216 -18.34 -19.87 2.11
N VAL A 217 -19.05 -20.94 1.80
CA VAL A 217 -18.49 -22.29 1.80
C VAL A 217 -18.54 -22.84 0.38
N PRO A 218 -17.42 -23.37 -0.15
CA PRO A 218 -17.42 -24.15 -1.38
C PRO A 218 -18.39 -25.34 -1.27
N ALA A 219 -19.35 -25.41 -2.18
CA ALA A 219 -20.35 -26.48 -2.26
C ALA A 219 -20.38 -27.01 -3.70
N GLY A 220 -19.59 -28.06 -3.96
CA GLY A 220 -19.35 -28.55 -5.32
C GLY A 220 -18.73 -27.46 -6.20
N ARG A 221 -19.44 -27.03 -7.23
CA ARG A 221 -19.00 -25.97 -8.18
C ARG A 221 -19.56 -24.58 -7.84
N THR A 222 -20.15 -24.42 -6.66
CA THR A 222 -20.86 -23.20 -6.24
C THR A 222 -20.33 -22.67 -4.91
N LEU A 223 -20.70 -21.44 -4.57
CA LEU A 223 -20.47 -20.85 -3.25
C LEU A 223 -21.80 -20.66 -2.53
N ARG A 224 -21.90 -21.20 -1.31
CA ARG A 224 -23.07 -21.04 -0.47
C ARG A 224 -22.80 -20.05 0.65
N PRO A 225 -23.53 -18.92 0.73
CA PRO A 225 -23.45 -18.00 1.86
C PRO A 225 -23.96 -18.64 3.17
N THR A 226 -23.27 -18.36 4.27
CA THR A 226 -23.63 -18.74 5.64
C THR A 226 -23.40 -17.54 6.58
N THR A 227 -24.05 -17.55 7.74
CA THR A 227 -23.90 -16.50 8.77
C THR A 227 -22.88 -16.87 9.84
N ARG A 228 -22.34 -18.09 9.79
CA ARG A 228 -21.36 -18.60 10.77
C ARG A 228 -20.12 -19.11 10.04
N PRO A 229 -18.93 -18.98 10.66
CA PRO A 229 -17.74 -19.65 10.18
C PRO A 229 -17.93 -21.17 10.24
N GLY A 230 -17.16 -21.88 9.43
CA GLY A 230 -17.12 -23.34 9.37
C GLY A 230 -15.82 -23.81 8.70
N ALA A 231 -15.56 -25.11 8.72
CA ALA A 231 -14.40 -25.67 8.03
C ALA A 231 -14.44 -25.32 6.54
N GLY A 232 -13.33 -24.78 6.01
CA GLY A 232 -13.24 -24.35 4.61
C GLY A 232 -14.04 -23.09 4.26
N ALA A 233 -14.67 -22.43 5.24
CA ALA A 233 -15.39 -21.18 4.99
C ALA A 233 -14.42 -20.02 4.70
N VAL A 234 -14.83 -19.13 3.81
CA VAL A 234 -14.11 -17.91 3.46
C VAL A 234 -14.92 -16.72 3.93
N CYS A 235 -14.25 -15.77 4.59
CA CYS A 235 -14.92 -14.58 5.10
C CYS A 235 -15.36 -13.65 3.96
N LEU A 236 -16.59 -13.16 4.02
CA LEU A 236 -17.13 -12.12 3.14
C LEU A 236 -17.60 -10.93 4.00
N PRO A 237 -16.67 -10.05 4.42
CA PRO A 237 -16.98 -8.91 5.27
C PRO A 237 -17.63 -7.80 4.44
N GLY A 238 -18.96 -7.64 4.55
CA GLY A 238 -19.73 -6.63 3.81
C GLY A 238 -19.87 -6.98 2.32
N PRO A 239 -20.81 -7.87 1.95
CA PRO A 239 -21.00 -8.30 0.55
C PRO A 239 -21.21 -7.17 -0.44
N GLU A 240 -21.83 -6.06 -0.01
CA GLU A 240 -22.04 -4.86 -0.81
C GLU A 240 -20.73 -4.22 -1.31
N ARG A 241 -19.60 -4.55 -0.67
CA ARG A 241 -18.27 -4.10 -1.06
C ARG A 241 -17.76 -4.72 -2.37
N LEU A 242 -18.41 -5.78 -2.84
CA LEU A 242 -18.17 -6.40 -4.14
C LEU A 242 -19.04 -5.80 -5.26
N ALA A 243 -19.82 -4.74 -5.00
CA ALA A 243 -20.73 -4.16 -5.98
C ALA A 243 -20.06 -3.69 -7.27
N ALA A 244 -18.78 -3.33 -7.24
CA ALA A 244 -18.03 -2.91 -8.43
C ALA A 244 -17.94 -4.02 -9.50
N PHE A 245 -18.01 -5.30 -9.10
CA PHE A 245 -18.05 -6.41 -10.06
C PHE A 245 -19.27 -6.40 -10.97
N GLN A 246 -20.39 -5.80 -10.54
CA GLN A 246 -21.61 -5.74 -11.36
C GLN A 246 -21.35 -5.13 -12.74
N ARG A 247 -20.35 -4.22 -12.87
CA ARG A 247 -19.96 -3.61 -14.14
C ARG A 247 -19.41 -4.60 -15.15
N VAL A 248 -18.67 -5.61 -14.70
CA VAL A 248 -17.91 -6.53 -15.56
C VAL A 248 -18.53 -7.92 -15.67
N LEU A 249 -19.62 -8.21 -14.95
CA LEU A 249 -20.25 -9.53 -14.93
C LEU A 249 -20.66 -10.06 -16.32
N ARG A 250 -20.95 -9.17 -17.27
CA ARG A 250 -21.29 -9.56 -18.64
C ARG A 250 -20.11 -10.20 -19.38
N ASP A 251 -18.89 -9.79 -19.04
CA ASP A 251 -17.66 -10.21 -19.70
C ASP A 251 -16.87 -11.21 -18.83
N ALA A 252 -17.41 -11.59 -17.67
CA ALA A 252 -16.76 -12.50 -16.73
C ALA A 252 -16.61 -13.91 -17.32
N THR A 253 -15.40 -14.45 -17.27
CA THR A 253 -15.10 -15.85 -17.65
C THR A 253 -15.00 -16.77 -16.43
N GLY A 254 -14.81 -16.21 -15.23
CA GLY A 254 -14.79 -16.94 -13.97
C GLY A 254 -14.69 -16.03 -12.75
N LEU A 255 -14.76 -16.63 -11.56
CA LEU A 255 -14.51 -15.97 -10.28
C LEU A 255 -13.58 -16.85 -9.43
N ARG A 256 -12.50 -16.27 -8.94
CA ARG A 256 -11.59 -16.88 -7.96
C ARG A 256 -11.71 -16.18 -6.62
N VAL A 257 -11.63 -16.95 -5.55
CA VAL A 257 -11.71 -16.45 -4.18
C VAL A 257 -10.47 -16.87 -3.42
N TYR A 258 -9.80 -15.90 -2.82
CA TYR A 258 -8.59 -16.09 -2.04
C TYR A 258 -8.80 -15.65 -0.59
N GLY A 259 -8.15 -16.35 0.33
CA GLY A 259 -8.22 -16.05 1.76
C GLY A 259 -7.11 -16.74 2.55
N PRO A 260 -6.94 -16.40 3.83
CA PRO A 260 -5.83 -16.89 4.64
C PRO A 260 -5.91 -18.39 4.88
N ALA A 261 -4.75 -19.08 4.89
CA ALA A 261 -4.57 -20.52 5.12
C ALA A 261 -5.51 -21.12 6.18
N GLY A 262 -5.71 -20.42 7.29
CA GLY A 262 -6.72 -20.75 8.29
C GLY A 262 -7.41 -19.50 8.86
N HIS A 263 -8.47 -19.74 9.62
CA HIS A 263 -9.13 -18.71 10.42
C HIS A 263 -9.50 -19.27 11.80
N ASP A 264 -9.50 -18.41 12.82
CA ASP A 264 -9.97 -18.72 14.18
C ASP A 264 -11.48 -18.43 14.35
N GLY A 265 -12.19 -18.18 13.25
CA GLY A 265 -13.59 -17.78 13.22
C GLY A 265 -13.81 -16.27 13.33
N ALA A 266 -12.74 -15.48 13.51
CA ALA A 266 -12.80 -14.03 13.38
C ALA A 266 -12.90 -13.59 11.92
N ALA A 267 -13.41 -12.38 11.70
CA ALA A 267 -13.43 -11.76 10.38
C ALA A 267 -11.98 -11.60 9.85
N THR A 268 -11.78 -11.95 8.59
CA THR A 268 -10.47 -11.89 7.92
C THR A 268 -10.57 -11.11 6.62
N ALA A 269 -9.41 -10.61 6.14
CA ALA A 269 -9.33 -10.04 4.82
C ALA A 269 -9.46 -11.14 3.76
N THR A 270 -10.03 -10.83 2.61
CA THR A 270 -10.18 -11.76 1.48
C THR A 270 -10.01 -11.04 0.15
N ALA A 271 -9.59 -11.76 -0.88
CA ALA A 271 -9.50 -11.23 -2.23
C ALA A 271 -10.43 -12.01 -3.16
N TRP A 272 -11.12 -11.29 -4.02
CA TRP A 272 -12.07 -11.82 -4.99
C TRP A 272 -11.61 -11.37 -6.36
N GLU A 273 -11.55 -12.26 -7.33
CA GLU A 273 -11.00 -11.96 -8.66
C GLU A 273 -11.97 -12.43 -9.73
N VAL A 274 -12.50 -11.49 -10.51
CA VAL A 274 -13.24 -11.80 -11.73
C VAL A 274 -12.25 -11.88 -12.88
N THR A 275 -12.18 -13.04 -13.50
CA THR A 275 -11.40 -13.23 -14.74
C THR A 275 -12.20 -12.68 -15.92
N LEU A 276 -11.52 -11.97 -16.81
CA LEU A 276 -12.05 -11.33 -18.02
C LEU A 276 -11.17 -11.74 -19.21
N PRO A 277 -11.64 -11.59 -20.46
CA PRO A 277 -10.77 -11.79 -21.63
C PRO A 277 -9.54 -10.89 -21.55
N GLY A 278 -8.33 -11.48 -21.52
CA GLY A 278 -7.05 -10.76 -21.42
C GLY A 278 -6.83 -9.97 -20.12
N MET A 279 -7.69 -10.12 -19.10
CA MET A 279 -7.71 -9.23 -17.93
C MET A 279 -8.12 -9.95 -16.63
N ARG A 280 -7.76 -9.36 -15.49
CA ARG A 280 -8.21 -9.79 -14.16
C ARG A 280 -8.63 -8.58 -13.33
N LEU A 281 -9.84 -8.57 -12.78
CA LEU A 281 -10.28 -7.54 -11.82
C LEU A 281 -10.34 -8.15 -10.42
N THR A 282 -9.45 -7.71 -9.54
CA THR A 282 -9.38 -8.16 -8.15
C THR A 282 -9.92 -7.09 -7.20
N LEU A 283 -10.82 -7.48 -6.30
CA LEU A 283 -11.27 -6.69 -5.15
C LEU A 283 -10.80 -7.36 -3.86
N THR A 284 -9.93 -6.69 -3.11
CA THR A 284 -9.48 -7.14 -1.79
C THR A 284 -10.23 -6.38 -0.70
N LEU A 285 -10.86 -7.13 0.19
CA LEU A 285 -11.67 -6.63 1.29
C LEU A 285 -10.87 -6.71 2.60
N SER A 286 -10.78 -5.60 3.31
CA SER A 286 -10.33 -5.60 4.70
C SER A 286 -11.32 -6.36 5.62
N PRO A 287 -10.88 -6.80 6.81
CA PRO A 287 -11.67 -7.69 7.68
C PRO A 287 -13.02 -7.14 8.14
N ASP A 288 -13.24 -5.82 8.08
CA ASP A 288 -14.48 -5.17 8.50
C ASP A 288 -14.69 -3.89 7.69
N SER A 289 -15.95 -3.49 7.45
CA SER A 289 -16.26 -2.27 6.69
C SER A 289 -15.77 -1.00 7.40
N SER A 290 -15.79 -0.99 8.74
CA SER A 290 -15.28 0.08 9.59
C SER A 290 -13.75 0.10 9.72
N ARG A 291 -13.08 -0.96 9.27
CA ARG A 291 -11.62 -1.13 9.38
C ARG A 291 -10.96 -1.06 8.01
N GLY A 292 -10.38 0.08 7.66
CA GLY A 292 -9.53 0.20 6.47
C GLY A 292 -8.16 -0.46 6.64
N PHE A 293 -7.58 -0.96 5.54
CA PHE A 293 -6.23 -1.54 5.51
C PHE A 293 -5.17 -0.63 6.12
N SER A 294 -5.28 0.68 5.88
CA SER A 294 -4.33 1.70 6.36
C SER A 294 -4.15 1.75 7.88
N GLY A 295 -4.99 1.06 8.66
CA GLY A 295 -4.93 0.98 10.12
C GLY A 295 -4.70 -0.43 10.67
N GLU A 296 -4.40 -1.44 9.85
CA GLU A 296 -4.24 -2.83 10.30
C GLU A 296 -2.91 -3.07 11.02
N GLY A 297 -1.80 -2.47 10.62
CA GLY A 297 -0.51 -2.53 11.31
C GLY A 297 0.30 -3.81 11.10
N GLY A 298 0.02 -4.58 10.06
CA GLY A 298 0.81 -5.75 9.67
C GLY A 298 2.25 -5.39 9.28
N VAL A 299 2.48 -4.17 8.78
CA VAL A 299 3.82 -3.69 8.39
C VAL A 299 4.72 -3.32 9.57
N LEU A 300 4.16 -3.16 10.77
CA LEU A 300 4.86 -2.52 11.90
C LEU A 300 6.09 -3.28 12.38
N GLU A 301 6.09 -4.60 12.26
CA GLU A 301 7.24 -5.40 12.69
C GLU A 301 8.46 -5.22 11.78
N ALA A 302 8.24 -5.17 10.46
CA ALA A 302 9.28 -4.92 9.47
C ALA A 302 9.80 -3.47 9.54
N LEU A 303 8.93 -2.50 9.90
CA LEU A 303 9.34 -1.10 10.10
C LEU A 303 10.11 -0.85 11.41
N ALA A 304 10.04 -1.78 12.37
CA ALA A 304 10.66 -1.61 13.68
C ALA A 304 12.14 -2.00 13.72
N THR A 305 12.74 -2.40 12.59
CA THR A 305 14.14 -2.86 12.50
C THR A 305 14.99 -2.05 11.55
N ASP A 306 16.22 -1.74 11.98
CA ASP A 306 17.24 -1.11 11.14
C ASP A 306 17.85 -2.11 10.14
N GLU A 307 17.86 -3.41 10.47
CA GLU A 307 18.30 -4.47 9.56
C GLU A 307 17.39 -4.56 8.32
N ALA A 308 16.07 -4.55 8.50
CA ALA A 308 15.14 -4.51 7.37
C ALA A 308 15.26 -3.18 6.61
N ALA A 309 15.80 -2.13 7.24
CA ALA A 309 16.03 -0.88 6.57
C ALA A 309 17.16 -0.94 5.55
N ALA A 310 18.31 -1.48 5.96
CA ALA A 310 19.45 -1.73 5.08
C ALA A 310 19.10 -2.77 4.00
N ASP A 311 18.40 -3.85 4.36
CA ASP A 311 17.98 -4.87 3.41
C ASP A 311 17.03 -4.31 2.34
N ALA A 312 16.13 -3.41 2.73
CA ALA A 312 15.25 -2.73 1.78
C ALA A 312 16.03 -1.84 0.80
N GLU A 313 17.07 -1.13 1.24
CA GLU A 313 17.90 -0.32 0.33
C GLU A 313 18.62 -1.22 -0.68
N LEU A 314 19.23 -2.32 -0.24
CA LEU A 314 19.87 -3.30 -1.12
C LEU A 314 18.86 -3.91 -2.11
N VAL A 315 17.76 -4.47 -1.60
CA VAL A 315 16.73 -5.09 -2.45
C VAL A 315 16.14 -4.08 -3.44
N SER A 316 16.00 -2.80 -3.06
CA SER A 316 15.46 -1.78 -3.96
C SER A 316 16.30 -1.54 -5.22
N VAL A 317 17.62 -1.76 -5.14
CA VAL A 317 18.54 -1.66 -6.28
C VAL A 317 18.44 -2.90 -7.17
N LEU A 318 18.14 -4.06 -6.58
CA LEU A 318 17.97 -5.32 -7.31
C LEU A 318 16.59 -5.45 -7.98
N LEU A 319 15.60 -4.63 -7.59
CA LEU A 319 14.28 -4.60 -8.22
C LEU A 319 14.36 -4.08 -9.66
N ALA A 320 14.52 -4.98 -10.63
CA ALA A 320 14.67 -4.69 -12.06
C ALA A 320 13.33 -4.43 -12.81
N TRP A 321 12.39 -3.72 -12.16
CA TRP A 321 11.04 -3.44 -12.70
C TRP A 321 10.19 -4.66 -13.08
N GLU A 322 10.55 -5.82 -12.53
CA GLU A 322 9.95 -7.10 -12.90
C GLU A 322 8.44 -7.17 -12.59
N PRO A 323 7.63 -7.74 -13.50
CA PRO A 323 6.20 -7.98 -13.28
C PRO A 323 5.94 -9.07 -12.24
N ARG A 324 6.95 -9.89 -11.94
CA ARG A 324 6.98 -10.94 -10.92
C ARG A 324 8.38 -10.96 -10.31
N VAL A 325 8.48 -10.66 -9.03
CA VAL A 325 9.73 -10.66 -8.28
C VAL A 325 9.98 -12.05 -7.69
N ASP A 326 11.12 -12.65 -8.03
CA ASP A 326 11.56 -13.90 -7.42
C ASP A 326 12.34 -13.65 -6.12
N ILE A 327 11.80 -14.15 -5.01
CA ILE A 327 12.40 -13.99 -3.68
C ILE A 327 13.70 -14.79 -3.55
N ALA A 328 13.80 -15.97 -4.17
CA ALA A 328 15.00 -16.79 -4.12
C ALA A 328 16.15 -16.16 -4.91
N ASP A 329 15.85 -15.59 -6.07
CA ASP A 329 16.86 -14.89 -6.87
C ASP A 329 17.35 -13.63 -6.16
N LEU A 330 16.46 -12.82 -5.58
CA LEU A 330 16.83 -11.67 -4.75
C LEU A 330 17.66 -12.08 -3.53
N ALA A 331 17.33 -13.21 -2.90
CA ALA A 331 18.08 -13.75 -1.77
C ALA A 331 19.51 -14.13 -2.18
N ALA A 332 19.65 -14.80 -3.32
CA ALA A 332 20.94 -15.20 -3.87
C ALA A 332 21.79 -13.98 -4.27
N GLN A 333 21.23 -13.02 -5.00
CA GLN A 333 21.93 -11.82 -5.45
C GLN A 333 22.32 -10.89 -4.29
N GLY A 334 21.44 -10.75 -3.29
CA GLY A 334 21.67 -9.90 -2.12
C GLY A 334 22.46 -10.56 -1.00
N GLY A 335 22.73 -11.86 -1.06
CA GLY A 335 23.32 -12.62 0.06
C GLY A 335 22.43 -12.62 1.32
N LEU A 336 21.10 -12.58 1.14
CA LEU A 336 20.11 -12.49 2.21
C LEU A 336 19.36 -13.81 2.38
N SER A 337 18.76 -14.06 3.55
CA SER A 337 17.78 -15.14 3.67
C SER A 337 16.46 -14.75 3.00
N PRO A 338 15.65 -15.71 2.51
CA PRO A 338 14.32 -15.43 1.99
C PRO A 338 13.40 -14.69 2.99
N GLU A 339 13.57 -14.89 4.30
CA GLU A 339 12.80 -14.14 5.30
C GLU A 339 13.22 -12.67 5.37
N ARG A 340 14.53 -12.39 5.26
CA ARG A 340 15.06 -11.03 5.21
C ARG A 340 14.59 -10.30 3.95
N VAL A 341 14.61 -10.97 2.79
CA VAL A 341 14.05 -10.43 1.54
C VAL A 341 12.55 -10.12 1.70
N ARG A 342 11.77 -11.02 2.30
CA ARG A 342 10.35 -10.75 2.58
C ARG A 342 10.15 -9.54 3.49
N ALA A 343 10.95 -9.41 4.57
CA ALA A 343 10.88 -8.25 5.44
C ALA A 343 11.25 -6.94 4.72
N ALA A 344 12.27 -6.98 3.85
CA ALA A 344 12.68 -5.88 2.99
C ALA A 344 11.56 -5.47 2.02
N LEU A 345 10.91 -6.43 1.35
CA LEU A 345 9.78 -6.18 0.46
C LEU A 345 8.58 -5.56 1.19
N VAL A 346 8.27 -6.02 2.42
CA VAL A 346 7.24 -5.38 3.26
C VAL A 346 7.58 -3.92 3.51
N ARG A 347 8.82 -3.61 3.87
CA ARG A 347 9.29 -2.23 4.06
C ARG A 347 9.21 -1.42 2.76
N LEU A 348 9.62 -1.99 1.63
CA LEU A 348 9.55 -1.34 0.32
C LEU A 348 8.11 -1.01 -0.09
N GLY A 349 7.14 -1.87 0.21
CA GLY A 349 5.74 -1.54 -0.07
C GLY A 349 5.21 -0.38 0.78
N THR A 350 5.76 -0.13 1.97
CA THR A 350 5.44 1.09 2.75
C THR A 350 5.98 2.37 2.10
N ALA A 351 7.05 2.24 1.32
CA ALA A 351 7.57 3.30 0.46
C ALA A 351 6.88 3.34 -0.93
N GLY A 352 5.86 2.50 -1.15
CA GLY A 352 5.13 2.43 -2.41
C GLY A 352 5.91 1.74 -3.54
N ARG A 353 7.01 1.05 -3.22
CA ARG A 353 7.96 0.46 -4.17
C ARG A 353 7.58 -0.93 -4.69
N VAL A 354 6.64 -1.62 -4.05
CA VAL A 354 6.19 -2.95 -4.48
C VAL A 354 4.70 -3.15 -4.21
N GLY A 355 4.05 -3.98 -5.02
CA GLY A 355 2.73 -4.55 -4.75
C GLY A 355 2.79 -6.07 -4.73
N TYR A 356 1.66 -6.73 -4.48
CA TYR A 356 1.56 -8.20 -4.46
C TYR A 356 0.41 -8.69 -5.36
N ASP A 357 0.70 -9.65 -6.24
CA ASP A 357 -0.26 -10.34 -7.09
C ASP A 357 -0.66 -11.68 -6.48
N THR A 358 -1.87 -11.74 -5.91
CA THR A 358 -2.42 -12.95 -5.29
C THR A 358 -2.59 -14.10 -6.27
N ALA A 359 -2.91 -13.83 -7.54
CA ALA A 359 -3.09 -14.88 -8.54
C ALA A 359 -1.77 -15.54 -8.95
N GLU A 360 -0.67 -14.79 -8.84
CA GLU A 360 0.68 -15.24 -9.21
C GLU A 360 1.54 -15.56 -7.99
N ALA A 361 1.01 -15.33 -6.78
CA ALA A 361 1.70 -15.47 -5.50
C ALA A 361 3.07 -14.78 -5.49
N ALA A 362 3.17 -13.59 -6.12
CA ALA A 362 4.42 -12.89 -6.36
C ALA A 362 4.31 -11.40 -6.06
N TYR A 363 5.41 -10.79 -5.63
CA TYR A 363 5.53 -9.33 -5.59
C TYR A 363 5.74 -8.79 -7.01
N PHE A 364 5.39 -7.54 -7.25
CA PHE A 364 5.71 -6.81 -8.49
C PHE A 364 6.26 -5.43 -8.17
N HIS A 365 7.15 -4.91 -9.00
CA HIS A 365 7.71 -3.56 -8.81
C HIS A 365 6.67 -2.49 -9.17
N ARG A 366 6.60 -1.43 -8.37
CA ARG A 366 5.81 -0.21 -8.60
C ARG A 366 6.62 0.98 -8.09
N GLU A 367 6.46 2.18 -8.63
CA GLU A 367 7.04 3.38 -8.00
C GLU A 367 6.00 4.48 -7.77
N LEU A 368 5.43 4.51 -6.56
CA LEU A 368 4.56 5.63 -6.19
C LEU A 368 5.39 6.89 -5.88
N PRO A 369 4.94 8.10 -6.27
CA PRO A 369 5.67 9.36 -6.10
C PRO A 369 5.68 9.82 -4.64
N TYR A 370 6.42 9.13 -3.76
CA TYR A 370 6.45 9.40 -2.32
C TYR A 370 7.85 9.39 -1.71
N ASP A 371 8.00 10.16 -0.63
CA ASP A 371 9.17 10.14 0.23
C ASP A 371 9.17 8.87 1.11
N THR A 372 10.21 8.05 0.95
CA THR A 372 10.46 6.79 1.68
C THR A 372 10.43 6.97 3.20
N ARG A 373 10.77 8.16 3.72
CA ARG A 373 10.82 8.45 5.16
C ARG A 373 9.46 8.79 5.79
N ARG A 374 8.42 8.95 4.96
CA ARG A 374 7.09 9.41 5.39
C ARG A 374 6.29 8.30 6.11
N ALA A 375 6.41 7.05 5.67
CA ALA A 375 5.67 5.92 6.23
C ALA A 375 6.04 5.59 7.69
N GLU A 376 7.31 5.75 8.06
CA GLU A 376 7.78 5.53 9.43
C GLU A 376 7.29 6.60 10.41
N ARG A 377 7.31 7.88 9.98
CA ARG A 377 6.89 9.02 10.81
C ARG A 377 5.38 9.06 11.05
N HIS A 378 4.60 8.49 10.14
CA HIS A 378 3.14 8.51 10.22
C HIS A 378 2.53 7.24 10.82
N ASN A 379 3.30 6.39 11.51
CA ASN A 379 2.76 5.25 12.26
C ASN A 379 2.77 5.54 13.77
N PRO A 380 1.65 6.01 14.37
CA PRO A 380 1.62 6.45 15.76
C PRO A 380 2.06 5.36 16.76
N ARG A 381 1.76 4.09 16.46
CA ARG A 381 2.18 2.95 17.30
C ARG A 381 3.69 2.74 17.26
N LEU A 382 4.32 2.88 16.10
CA LEU A 382 5.77 2.76 15.94
C LEU A 382 6.48 3.96 16.58
N VAL A 383 5.99 5.17 16.34
CA VAL A 383 6.52 6.41 16.95
C VAL A 383 6.47 6.30 18.48
N ALA A 384 5.33 5.90 19.05
CA ALA A 384 5.19 5.72 20.48
C ALA A 384 6.07 4.59 21.03
N ALA A 385 6.29 3.51 20.27
CA ALA A 385 7.21 2.44 20.66
C ALA A 385 8.66 2.92 20.72
N ARG A 386 9.11 3.68 19.71
CA ARG A 386 10.45 4.28 19.66
C ARG A 386 10.67 5.25 20.84
N ALA A 387 9.68 6.08 21.16
CA ALA A 387 9.73 6.97 22.33
C ALA A 387 9.90 6.18 23.64
N LEU A 388 9.14 5.09 23.84
CA LEU A 388 9.28 4.24 25.03
C LEU A 388 10.68 3.63 25.17
N VAL A 389 11.33 3.27 24.06
CA VAL A 389 12.71 2.76 24.07
C VAL A 389 13.69 3.89 24.40
N ALA A 390 13.54 5.06 23.78
CA ALA A 390 14.38 6.23 24.03
C ALA A 390 14.31 6.70 25.49
N ASP A 391 13.13 6.63 26.11
CA ASP A 391 12.90 6.98 27.52
C ASP A 391 13.41 5.93 28.52
N GLY A 392 14.06 4.85 28.06
CA GLY A 392 14.53 3.76 28.91
C GLY A 392 13.38 3.03 29.63
N ALA A 393 12.16 3.08 29.08
CA ALA A 393 10.96 2.61 29.77
C ALA A 393 10.75 1.09 29.70
N VAL A 394 11.66 0.35 29.04
CA VAL A 394 11.59 -1.10 28.85
C VAL A 394 12.57 -1.81 29.78
N THR A 395 12.07 -2.71 30.61
CA THR A 395 12.88 -3.61 31.44
C THR A 395 12.71 -5.05 30.94
N LEU A 396 13.77 -5.63 30.41
CA LEU A 396 13.79 -7.03 29.98
C LEU A 396 14.05 -7.95 31.17
N ARG A 397 13.38 -9.10 31.21
CA ARG A 397 13.61 -10.17 32.21
C ARG A 397 14.13 -11.44 31.55
N ALA A 398 14.73 -12.32 32.36
CA ALA A 398 15.32 -13.58 31.90
C ALA A 398 14.27 -14.63 31.47
N ASP A 399 13.03 -14.52 31.95
CA ASP A 399 11.95 -15.49 31.77
C ASP A 399 11.07 -15.25 30.53
N ALA A 400 11.66 -14.73 29.45
CA ALA A 400 10.95 -14.30 28.24
C ALA A 400 9.84 -13.26 28.49
N THR A 401 9.79 -12.63 29.66
CA THR A 401 8.92 -11.49 29.96
C THR A 401 9.68 -10.17 29.90
N ALA A 402 8.92 -9.07 29.83
CA ALA A 402 9.41 -7.72 29.94
C ALA A 402 8.32 -6.83 30.57
N THR A 403 8.73 -5.74 31.20
CA THR A 403 7.83 -4.67 31.63
C THR A 403 8.09 -3.39 30.88
N VAL A 404 7.02 -2.68 30.52
CA VAL A 404 7.07 -1.39 29.83
C VAL A 404 6.27 -0.37 30.62
N ARG A 405 6.93 0.68 31.09
CA ARG A 405 6.28 1.82 31.75
C ARG A 405 5.76 2.77 30.67
N SER A 406 4.45 3.06 30.65
CA SER A 406 3.84 3.99 29.69
C SER A 406 2.86 4.89 30.43
N GLY A 407 3.26 6.13 30.68
CA GLY A 407 2.56 7.01 31.61
C GLY A 407 2.68 6.47 33.03
N GLU A 408 1.59 6.48 33.78
CA GLU A 408 1.51 5.98 35.16
C GLU A 408 1.36 4.45 35.27
N ARG A 409 1.15 3.77 34.13
CA ARG A 409 0.87 2.32 34.11
C ARG A 409 2.09 1.53 33.66
N THR A 410 2.23 0.33 34.23
CA THR A 410 3.22 -0.66 33.79
C THR A 410 2.50 -1.82 33.11
N TYR A 411 2.95 -2.16 31.91
CA TYR A 411 2.41 -3.26 31.12
C TYR A 411 3.42 -4.41 31.08
N GLN A 412 2.92 -5.64 31.14
CA GLN A 412 3.73 -6.83 30.97
C GLN A 412 3.63 -7.29 29.52
N VAL A 413 4.77 -7.65 28.95
CA VAL A 413 4.88 -8.28 27.63
C VAL A 413 5.50 -9.65 27.83
N ARG A 414 4.93 -10.67 27.21
CA ARG A 414 5.43 -12.04 27.25
C ARG A 414 5.64 -12.54 25.84
N GLU A 415 6.78 -13.17 25.59
CA GLU A 415 7.02 -13.92 24.36
C GLU A 415 6.62 -15.37 24.57
N SER A 416 5.74 -15.85 23.70
CA SER A 416 5.37 -17.26 23.62
C SER A 416 6.37 -18.00 22.71
N ALA A 417 6.31 -19.34 22.74
CA ALA A 417 7.02 -20.17 21.77
C ALA A 417 6.73 -19.69 20.32
N GLY A 418 7.77 -19.62 19.49
CA GLY A 418 7.68 -19.08 18.13
C GLY A 418 7.80 -17.55 18.02
N GLY A 419 8.18 -16.85 19.10
CA GLY A 419 8.53 -15.43 19.04
C GLY A 419 7.34 -14.45 19.06
N VAL A 420 6.13 -14.96 19.26
CA VAL A 420 4.91 -14.15 19.30
C VAL A 420 4.82 -13.40 20.63
N LEU A 421 4.70 -12.07 20.57
CA LEU A 421 4.59 -11.22 21.76
C LEU A 421 3.13 -10.95 22.13
N GLY A 422 2.74 -11.34 23.35
CA GLY A 422 1.51 -10.91 24.00
C GLY A 422 1.74 -9.75 24.96
N CYS A 423 0.71 -8.94 25.24
CA CYS A 423 0.81 -7.80 26.14
C CYS A 423 -0.44 -7.65 27.03
N THR A 424 -0.31 -7.07 28.21
CA THR A 424 -1.46 -6.79 29.11
C THR A 424 -2.21 -5.49 28.80
N CYS A 425 -1.92 -4.82 27.68
CA CYS A 425 -2.60 -3.56 27.33
C CYS A 425 -3.95 -3.80 26.63
N GLN A 426 -4.81 -2.78 26.65
CA GLN A 426 -6.14 -2.83 26.03
C GLN A 426 -6.11 -3.24 24.55
N TRP A 427 -5.14 -2.71 23.79
CA TRP A 427 -4.96 -3.09 22.38
C TRP A 427 -4.81 -4.60 22.19
N TRP A 428 -4.03 -5.25 23.04
CA TRP A 428 -3.87 -6.70 22.96
C TRP A 428 -5.12 -7.43 23.44
N ALA A 429 -5.80 -6.94 24.47
CA ALA A 429 -7.05 -7.50 24.93
C ALA A 429 -8.12 -7.53 23.82
N ASP A 430 -8.23 -6.43 23.06
CA ASP A 430 -9.22 -6.27 21.98
C ASP A 430 -8.85 -7.09 20.73
N TYR A 431 -7.56 -7.08 20.33
CA TYR A 431 -7.16 -7.57 19.02
C TYR A 431 -6.30 -8.84 19.01
N ARG A 432 -5.61 -9.15 20.12
CA ARG A 432 -4.73 -10.33 20.24
C ARG A 432 -3.78 -10.53 19.05
N GLY A 433 -3.19 -9.45 18.57
CA GLY A 433 -2.26 -9.45 17.43
C GLY A 433 -2.90 -9.39 16.04
N ARG A 434 -4.22 -9.61 15.90
CA ARG A 434 -4.93 -9.56 14.60
C ARG A 434 -4.90 -8.19 13.91
N ARG A 435 -4.53 -7.14 14.64
CA ARG A 435 -4.37 -5.78 14.14
C ARG A 435 -2.94 -5.29 14.35
N GLY A 436 -1.97 -6.18 14.18
CA GLY A 436 -0.56 -5.89 14.42
C GLY A 436 -0.20 -5.64 15.89
N PRO A 437 1.10 -5.53 16.19
CA PRO A 437 1.59 -5.38 17.55
C PRO A 437 1.20 -4.03 18.17
N CYS A 438 1.05 -4.00 19.50
CA CYS A 438 0.89 -2.75 20.24
C CYS A 438 2.25 -2.04 20.40
N LYS A 439 2.24 -0.76 20.80
CA LYS A 439 3.47 0.01 21.04
C LYS A 439 4.42 -0.64 22.07
N HIS A 440 3.88 -1.34 23.08
CA HIS A 440 4.69 -2.01 24.11
C HIS A 440 5.40 -3.26 23.57
N ALA A 441 4.69 -4.08 22.79
CA ALA A 441 5.28 -5.26 22.16
C ALA A 441 6.38 -4.85 21.15
N LEU A 442 6.13 -3.80 20.36
CA LEU A 442 7.13 -3.22 19.47
C LEU A 442 8.37 -2.74 20.26
N ALA A 443 8.18 -1.96 21.33
CA ALA A 443 9.28 -1.46 22.15
C ALA A 443 10.12 -2.58 22.77
N VAL A 444 9.48 -3.64 23.28
CA VAL A 444 10.17 -4.82 23.83
C VAL A 444 10.97 -5.55 22.76
N ARG A 445 10.41 -5.71 21.56
CA ARG A 445 11.12 -6.37 20.45
C ARG A 445 12.35 -5.57 20.03
N THR A 446 12.23 -4.25 19.88
CA THR A 446 13.36 -3.36 19.59
C THR A 446 14.43 -3.45 20.68
N ALA A 447 14.04 -3.40 21.96
CA ALA A 447 14.97 -3.49 23.08
C ALA A 447 15.70 -4.85 23.16
N ARG A 448 15.00 -5.96 22.91
CA ARG A 448 15.62 -7.31 22.88
C ARG A 448 16.65 -7.43 21.77
N ARG A 449 16.33 -6.96 20.57
CA ARG A 449 17.26 -6.96 19.43
C ARG A 449 18.51 -6.13 19.71
N ALA A 450 18.35 -4.94 20.30
CA ALA A 450 19.48 -4.12 20.71
C ALA A 450 20.37 -4.81 21.75
N ALA A 451 19.78 -5.58 22.68
CA ALA A 451 20.54 -6.37 23.64
C ALA A 451 21.32 -7.52 22.97
N THR A 452 20.69 -8.27 22.06
CA THR A 452 21.35 -9.34 21.30
C THR A 452 22.47 -8.83 20.40
N GLY A 453 22.26 -7.69 19.73
CA GLY A 453 23.28 -7.03 18.90
C GLY A 453 24.50 -6.60 19.72
N ARG A 454 24.29 -5.97 20.89
CA ARG A 454 25.39 -5.65 21.82
C ARG A 454 26.15 -6.89 22.28
N SER A 455 25.46 -7.98 22.65
CA SER A 455 26.13 -9.22 23.03
C SER A 455 26.92 -9.87 21.89
N ALA A 456 26.54 -9.66 20.63
CA ALA A 456 27.29 -10.15 19.47
C ALA A 456 28.55 -9.31 19.19
N THR A 457 28.44 -7.97 19.25
CA THR A 457 29.58 -7.05 19.10
C THR A 457 30.58 -7.16 20.26
N ASP A 458 30.10 -7.38 21.49
CA ASP A 458 30.97 -7.56 22.65
C ASP A 458 31.80 -8.85 22.50
N ARG A 459 31.18 -9.95 22.05
CA ARG A 459 31.87 -11.21 21.73
C ARG A 459 32.86 -11.10 20.56
N SER A 460 32.57 -10.32 19.52
CA SER A 460 33.53 -10.11 18.42
C SER A 460 34.72 -9.25 18.84
N THR A 461 34.51 -8.33 19.78
CA THR A 461 35.56 -7.47 20.35
C THR A 461 36.45 -8.24 21.32
N THR A 462 35.89 -9.19 22.09
CA THR A 462 36.68 -10.09 22.95
C THR A 462 37.45 -11.16 22.17
N GLY A 463 36.99 -11.53 20.96
CA GLY A 463 37.62 -12.54 20.11
C GLY A 463 38.84 -12.07 19.29
N SER A 464 39.13 -10.77 19.23
CA SER A 464 40.30 -10.23 18.49
C SER A 464 41.54 -9.99 19.36
N ALA A 465 41.52 -10.39 20.63
CA ALA A 465 42.68 -10.29 21.51
C ALA A 465 43.14 -11.68 21.93
N THR A 466 43.79 -12.44 21.03
CA THR A 466 44.84 -13.44 21.33
C THR A 466 45.37 -14.06 20.03
N THR A 467 46.54 -13.59 19.57
CA THR A 467 47.69 -14.34 19.02
C THR A 467 48.55 -13.40 18.16
N SER A 468 49.36 -12.57 18.82
CA SER A 468 50.55 -11.99 18.20
C SER A 468 51.68 -13.02 18.22
N SER A 469 51.84 -13.77 17.13
CA SER A 469 53.11 -14.42 16.81
C SER A 469 53.77 -13.65 15.68
N SER A 470 54.95 -13.10 16.00
CA SER A 470 55.83 -12.36 15.10
C SER A 470 56.20 -13.16 13.84
N PRO A 471 56.46 -12.45 12.73
CA PRO A 471 57.57 -12.82 11.88
C PRO A 471 58.54 -11.64 11.68
N THR A 472 59.81 -11.92 11.92
CA THR A 472 60.99 -11.18 11.51
C THR A 472 61.09 -11.07 9.98
N GLY A 473 61.47 -9.88 9.48
CA GLY A 473 62.32 -9.74 8.29
C GLY A 473 61.78 -8.86 7.15
N LEU A 474 62.47 -7.71 6.92
CA LEU A 474 62.74 -6.95 5.67
C LEU A 474 61.54 -6.60 4.73
N SER A 475 61.39 -5.43 4.09
CA SER A 475 62.26 -4.30 3.77
C SER A 475 61.39 -3.07 3.43
N THR A 476 61.93 -1.91 3.76
CA THR A 476 61.86 -0.57 3.12
C THR A 476 61.00 -0.41 1.86
N ILE A 477 60.15 0.62 1.82
CA ILE A 477 60.07 1.70 0.81
C ILE A 477 59.06 2.77 1.30
N ASP A 478 59.57 3.97 1.56
CA ASP A 478 58.85 5.25 1.64
C ASP A 478 58.63 5.78 0.20
N PRO A 479 57.60 6.61 -0.12
CA PRO A 479 57.74 8.02 0.26
C PRO A 479 56.46 8.87 0.43
N ALA A 480 56.71 10.04 1.02
CA ALA A 480 56.16 11.36 0.70
C ALA A 480 54.76 11.74 1.22
N THR A 481 54.83 12.31 2.43
CA THR A 481 54.19 13.55 2.87
C THR A 481 53.74 14.53 1.77
N THR A 482 52.51 15.03 1.88
CA THR A 482 52.20 16.43 1.52
C THR A 482 51.09 16.96 2.44
N SER A 483 51.50 17.79 3.40
CA SER A 483 50.64 18.60 4.26
C SER A 483 50.41 19.96 3.60
N TRP A 484 49.16 20.42 3.51
CA TRP A 484 48.86 21.84 3.29
C TRP A 484 47.82 22.31 4.31
N SER A 485 48.31 23.16 5.21
CA SER A 485 47.58 23.91 6.23
C SER A 485 46.90 25.10 5.57
N SER A 486 45.60 25.27 5.77
CA SER A 486 44.85 26.45 5.35
C SER A 486 44.84 27.51 6.44
N THR A 487 45.42 28.66 6.09
CA THR A 487 45.47 29.90 6.86
C THR A 487 44.08 30.52 7.02
N SER A 488 43.78 30.93 8.24
CA SER A 488 42.64 31.73 8.64
C SER A 488 42.77 33.17 8.16
N SER A 489 41.66 33.77 7.72
CA SER A 489 41.52 35.22 7.60
C SER A 489 40.11 35.63 8.00
N SER A 490 40.05 36.25 9.16
CA SER A 490 38.92 36.94 9.76
C SER A 490 38.68 38.28 9.09
N THR A 491 37.44 38.59 8.74
CA THR A 491 37.00 39.98 8.52
C THR A 491 35.73 40.24 9.32
N THR A 492 35.88 41.15 10.28
CA THR A 492 34.90 41.76 11.15
C THR A 492 34.04 42.77 10.38
N GLY A 493 32.74 42.80 10.69
CA GLY A 493 31.80 43.85 10.26
C GLY A 493 30.59 43.89 11.18
N THR A 494 30.55 44.89 12.05
CA THR A 494 29.56 45.13 13.13
C THR A 494 28.33 45.93 12.62
N PRO A 495 27.34 46.33 13.45
CA PRO A 495 25.97 45.84 13.40
C PRO A 495 24.95 46.90 12.91
N ALA A 496 23.71 46.49 12.65
CA ALA A 496 22.58 47.41 12.57
C ALA A 496 21.38 46.88 13.37
N THR A 497 20.90 47.74 14.26
CA THR A 497 19.83 47.64 15.24
C THR A 497 18.42 47.81 14.64
N GLY A 498 17.41 47.15 15.23
CA GLY A 498 16.06 47.73 15.38
C GLY A 498 14.83 46.88 14.96
N LEU A 499 14.31 46.08 15.92
CA LEU A 499 12.90 45.90 16.40
C LEU A 499 11.67 45.92 15.44
N PRO A 500 10.48 45.43 15.85
CA PRO A 500 10.11 44.25 16.66
C PRO A 500 9.01 43.37 15.97
N GLY A 501 8.76 42.17 16.51
CA GLY A 501 7.74 41.23 15.98
C GLY A 501 6.31 41.43 16.54
N PRO A 502 5.37 40.56 16.11
CA PRO A 502 4.28 40.08 16.95
C PRO A 502 4.37 38.54 17.05
N ALA A 503 4.55 37.98 18.24
CA ALA A 503 3.52 37.66 19.23
C ALA A 503 2.65 36.46 18.81
N ASP A 504 3.00 35.31 19.39
CA ASP A 504 2.18 34.13 19.53
C ASP A 504 0.80 34.46 20.12
N SER A 505 -0.25 33.94 19.50
CA SER A 505 -1.54 33.74 20.17
C SER A 505 -2.00 32.31 19.97
N SER A 506 -1.63 31.49 20.94
CA SER A 506 -2.26 30.21 21.23
C SER A 506 -3.68 30.47 21.75
N GLY A 507 -4.69 29.92 21.08
CA GLY A 507 -6.09 29.94 21.50
C GLY A 507 -6.65 28.51 21.55
N PRO A 508 -7.38 28.13 22.62
CA PRO A 508 -7.69 26.74 22.94
C PRO A 508 -8.86 26.16 22.13
N ALA A 509 -8.83 24.85 21.95
CA ALA A 509 -9.90 24.04 21.37
C ALA A 509 -11.19 24.10 22.21
N PRO A 510 -12.39 24.14 21.59
CA PRO A 510 -13.65 24.18 22.33
C PRO A 510 -13.99 22.82 22.94
N ALA A 511 -14.37 22.87 24.22
CA ALA A 511 -14.88 21.76 25.02
C ALA A 511 -16.25 21.29 24.51
N ALA A 512 -16.44 19.96 24.50
CA ALA A 512 -17.70 19.31 24.24
C ALA A 512 -18.64 19.44 25.46
N SER A 513 -19.82 20.01 25.26
CA SER A 513 -20.91 19.97 26.25
C SER A 513 -21.69 18.64 26.17
N PRO A 514 -22.20 18.12 27.30
CA PRO A 514 -22.95 16.87 27.36
C PRO A 514 -24.43 17.09 26.98
N ILE A 515 -24.96 16.21 26.14
CA ILE A 515 -26.38 16.17 25.78
C ILE A 515 -27.14 15.43 26.90
N ALA A 516 -28.15 16.11 27.43
CA ALA A 516 -29.08 15.61 28.43
C ALA A 516 -30.02 14.54 27.86
N THR A 517 -30.19 13.48 28.64
CA THR A 517 -31.15 12.38 28.41
C THR A 517 -32.55 12.84 28.80
N THR A 518 -33.47 12.91 27.85
CA THR A 518 -34.92 12.97 28.13
C THR A 518 -35.56 11.64 27.75
N ALA A 519 -35.94 10.89 28.79
CA ALA A 519 -36.80 9.72 28.66
C ALA A 519 -38.22 10.17 28.34
N THR A 520 -38.85 9.53 27.36
CA THR A 520 -40.30 9.62 27.17
C THR A 520 -40.84 8.20 27.01
N ALA A 521 -41.65 7.80 27.97
CA ALA A 521 -42.34 6.53 28.02
C ALA A 521 -43.61 6.57 27.16
N VAL A 522 -43.76 5.62 26.24
CA VAL A 522 -45.01 5.15 25.62
C VAL A 522 -44.68 3.70 25.23
N GLY A 523 -45.37 2.63 25.64
CA GLY A 523 -46.79 2.41 25.85
C GLY A 523 -47.08 1.08 25.15
N THR A 524 -47.23 0.01 25.93
CA THR A 524 -47.50 -1.37 25.49
C THR A 524 -48.82 -1.47 24.74
N ARG A 525 -48.83 -2.07 23.54
CA ARG A 525 -50.03 -2.70 22.95
C ARG A 525 -49.67 -4.00 22.22
N THR A 526 -50.35 -5.05 22.67
CA THR A 526 -50.50 -6.40 22.12
C THR A 526 -51.17 -6.37 20.73
N PRO A 527 -50.87 -7.32 19.82
CA PRO A 527 -51.71 -7.58 18.66
C PRO A 527 -52.62 -8.80 18.91
N GLY A 528 -53.93 -8.58 18.75
CA GLY A 528 -54.93 -9.62 18.55
C GLY A 528 -55.29 -9.75 17.06
N GLU A 529 -55.25 -11.00 16.61
CA GLU A 529 -56.08 -11.72 15.63
C GLU A 529 -56.87 -11.03 14.50
N THR A 530 -56.85 -11.75 13.36
CA THR A 530 -57.78 -11.76 12.20
C THR A 530 -57.69 -10.54 11.28
N ARG A 531 -57.53 -10.67 9.97
CA ARG A 531 -58.05 -11.65 9.00
C ARG A 531 -57.17 -11.69 7.76
#